data_AF-A0A2T2TZS3-F1
#
_entry.id   AF-A0A2T2TZS3-F1
#
_cell.length_a   1.000
_cell.length_b   1.000
_cell.length_c   1.000
_cell.angle_alpha   90.00
_cell.angle_beta   90.00
_cell.angle_gamma   90.00
#
_symmetry.space_group_name_H-M   'P 1'
#
loop_
_entity.id
_entity.type
_entity.pdbx_description
1 polymer ?
#
loop_
_entity_poly.entity_id
_entity_poly.type
_entity_poly.pdbx_seq_one_letter_code
_entity_poly.pdbx_strand_id
1 'polypeptide(L)' 'MLLDADDRPWGRWEEYLNEPGYRVKRIIVNPGERLSLQKHEHREEHWVVVRGEGVFTRNDEAIDVSEGDTCF' A
#
# COMPACT_ATOMS: atom_id res chain seq x y z
N MET A 1 1.17 -12.91 -19.72
CA MET A 1 0.57 -12.81 -18.37
C MET A 1 0.30 -11.33 -18.16
N LEU A 2 -0.97 -10.93 -18.10
CA LEU A 2 -1.34 -9.53 -17.88
C LEU A 2 -1.16 -9.24 -16.40
N LEU A 3 -0.42 -8.18 -16.10
CA LEU A 3 -0.34 -7.61 -14.76
C LEU A 3 -1.64 -6.83 -14.52
N ASP A 4 -2.35 -7.15 -13.44
CA ASP A 4 -3.62 -6.50 -13.11
C ASP A 4 -3.38 -5.08 -12.58
N ALA A 5 -4.26 -4.15 -12.94
CA ALA A 5 -4.30 -2.81 -12.39
C ALA A 5 -5.76 -2.31 -12.37
N ASP A 6 -6.10 -1.49 -11.39
CA ASP A 6 -7.42 -0.86 -11.30
C ASP A 6 -7.30 0.57 -10.75
N ASP A 7 -8.07 1.49 -11.33
CA ASP A 7 -8.18 2.86 -10.88
C ASP A 7 -9.34 2.97 -9.87
N ARG A 8 -9.05 3.52 -8.69
CA ARG A 8 -9.96 3.63 -7.55
C ARG A 8 -10.21 5.11 -7.24
N PRO A 9 -11.30 5.46 -6.53
CA PRO A 9 -11.53 6.84 -6.10
C PRO A 9 -10.35 7.45 -5.32
N TRP A 10 -9.64 6.62 -4.54
CA TRP A 10 -8.48 7.05 -3.75
C TRP A 10 -7.16 7.09 -4.53
N GLY A 11 -7.11 6.60 -5.78
CA GLY A 11 -5.88 6.46 -6.54
C GLY A 11 -5.85 5.21 -7.42
N ARG A 12 -4.79 4.40 -7.35
CA ARG A 12 -4.59 3.25 -8.23
C ARG A 12 -3.76 2.18 -7.54
N TRP A 13 -3.96 0.92 -7.91
CA TRP A 13 -3.00 -0.14 -7.61
C TRP A 13 -2.61 -0.90 -8.88
N GLU A 14 -1.40 -1.44 -8.86
CA GLU A 14 -0.81 -2.23 -9.93
C GLU A 14 -0.15 -3.46 -9.32
N GLU A 15 -0.43 -4.65 -9.84
CA GLU A 15 0.24 -5.89 -9.43
C GLU A 15 1.49 -6.10 -10.28
N TYR A 16 2.66 -6.28 -9.65
CA TYR A 16 3.93 -6.48 -10.33
C TYR A 16 4.37 -7.95 -10.30
N LEU A 17 4.03 -8.68 -9.22
CA LEU A 17 4.32 -10.10 -9.06
C LEU A 17 3.20 -10.80 -8.30
N ASN A 18 2.90 -12.03 -8.72
CA ASN A 18 1.92 -12.90 -8.09
C ASN A 18 2.43 -14.34 -8.13
N GLU A 19 3.10 -14.71 -7.06
CA GLU A 19 3.79 -16.00 -6.92
C GLU A 19 3.19 -16.77 -5.73
N PRO A 20 3.41 -18.09 -5.63
CA PRO A 20 3.02 -18.85 -4.46
C PRO A 20 3.64 -18.25 -3.18
N GLY A 21 2.77 -17.73 -2.30
CA GLY A 21 3.14 -17.21 -0.99
C GLY A 21 3.35 -15.70 -0.89
N TYR A 22 3.42 -14.95 -2.00
CA TYR A 22 3.57 -13.50 -1.93
C TYR A 22 3.02 -12.75 -3.15
N ARG A 23 2.75 -11.46 -2.95
CA ARG A 23 2.38 -10.54 -4.02
C ARG A 23 3.15 -9.24 -3.85
N VAL A 24 3.54 -8.65 -4.96
CA VAL A 24 4.13 -7.31 -4.98
C VAL A 24 3.18 -6.39 -5.71
N LYS A 25 2.75 -5.33 -5.05
CA LYS A 25 1.88 -4.30 -5.64
C LYS A 25 2.51 -2.93 -5.49
N ARG A 26 2.34 -2.10 -6.51
CA ARG A 26 2.51 -0.65 -6.39
C ARG A 26 1.17 -0.01 -6.12
N ILE A 27 1.11 0.82 -5.09
CA ILE A 27 -0.09 1.58 -4.75
C ILE A 27 0.23 3.07 -4.85
N ILE A 28 -0.68 3.81 -5.50
CA ILE A 28 -0.63 5.25 -5.65
C ILE A 28 -1.88 5.78 -4.96
N VAL A 29 -1.69 6.63 -3.95
CA VAL A 29 -2.77 7.31 -3.23
C VAL A 29 -2.73 8.78 -3.61
N ASN A 30 -3.87 9.32 -4.04
CA ASN A 30 -3.97 10.73 -4.38
C ASN A 30 -3.94 11.61 -3.12
N PRO A 31 -3.50 12.87 -3.21
CA PRO A 31 -3.48 13.77 -2.06
C PRO A 31 -4.86 13.92 -1.41
N GLY A 32 -4.92 13.77 -0.08
CA GLY A 32 -6.16 13.87 0.70
C GLY A 32 -7.03 12.61 0.69
N GLU A 33 -6.67 11.59 -0.10
CA GLU A 33 -7.38 10.33 -0.17
C GLU A 33 -6.77 9.26 0.74
N ARG A 34 -7.48 8.15 0.94
CA ARG A 34 -6.98 6.99 1.69
C ARG A 34 -7.53 5.67 1.19
N LEU A 35 -6.78 4.61 1.43
CA LEU A 35 -7.32 3.25 1.34
C LEU A 35 -8.25 2.94 2.51
N SER A 36 -9.10 1.93 2.32
CA SER A 36 -9.83 1.31 3.44
C SER A 36 -8.87 0.57 4.36
N LEU A 37 -9.12 0.61 5.67
CA LEU A 37 -8.34 -0.16 6.64
C LEU A 37 -8.40 -1.65 6.30
N GLN A 38 -7.26 -2.32 6.40
CA GLN A 38 -7.12 -3.74 6.13
C GLN A 38 -6.80 -4.49 7.43
N LYS A 39 -7.34 -5.70 7.58
CA LYS A 39 -7.01 -6.62 8.69
C LYS A 39 -6.64 -7.97 8.11
N HIS A 40 -5.55 -8.56 8.59
CA HIS A 40 -5.07 -9.87 8.16
C HIS A 40 -4.71 -10.75 9.35
N GLU A 41 -5.01 -12.05 9.26
CA GLU A 41 -4.59 -13.05 10.25
C GLU A 41 -3.45 -13.94 9.73
N HIS A 42 -3.27 -14.01 8.41
CA HIS A 42 -2.32 -14.91 7.73
C HIS A 42 -1.45 -14.20 6.68
N ARG A 43 -1.49 -12.86 6.64
CA ARG A 43 -0.70 -12.03 5.74
C ARG A 43 0.00 -10.96 6.56
N GLU A 44 1.29 -10.82 6.31
CA GLU A 44 2.07 -9.66 6.68
C GLU A 44 2.25 -8.77 5.45
N GLU A 45 2.32 -7.46 5.65
CA GLU A 45 2.55 -6.50 4.58
C GLU A 45 3.75 -5.65 4.91
N HIS A 46 4.67 -5.53 3.97
CA HIS A 46 5.82 -4.65 4.09
C HIS A 46 5.62 -3.50 3.12
N TRP A 47 5.47 -2.30 3.67
CA TRP A 47 5.22 -1.09 2.91
C TRP A 47 6.49 -0.26 2.83
N VAL A 48 6.79 0.26 1.64
CA VAL A 48 7.86 1.22 1.42
C VAL A 48 7.27 2.44 0.74
N VAL A 49 7.47 3.62 1.32
CA VAL A 49 7.05 4.87 0.68
C VAL A 49 8.06 5.21 -0.41
N VAL A 50 7.70 4.90 -1.65
CA VAL A 50 8.59 5.10 -2.81
C VAL A 50 8.73 6.58 -3.18
N ARG A 51 7.69 7.39 -2.93
CA ARG A 51 7.68 8.83 -3.21
C ARG A 51 6.55 9.53 -2.44
N GLY A 52 6.80 10.75 -2.00
CA GLY A 52 5.82 11.60 -1.34
C GLY A 52 5.84 11.45 0.19
N GLU A 53 4.79 11.95 0.83
CA GLU A 53 4.60 11.92 2.28
C GLU A 53 3.13 11.66 2.62
N GLY A 54 2.87 11.20 3.83
CA GLY A 54 1.50 10.93 4.28
C GLY A 54 1.47 10.34 5.69
N VAL A 55 0.34 9.73 6.03
CA VAL A 55 0.13 9.09 7.33
C VAL A 55 -0.14 7.60 7.14
N PHE A 56 0.68 6.77 7.77
CA PHE A 56 0.45 5.34 7.89
C PHE A 56 -0.33 5.04 9.18
N THR A 57 -1.53 4.49 9.04
CA THR A 57 -2.35 4.11 10.19
C THR A 57 -2.17 2.62 10.50
N ARG A 58 -1.76 2.31 11.72
CA ARG A 58 -1.64 0.93 12.21
C ARG A 58 -2.33 0.80 13.56
N ASN A 59 -3.39 -0.01 13.62
CA ASN A 59 -4.28 -0.07 14.77
C ASN A 59 -4.76 1.34 15.14
N ASP A 60 -4.48 1.81 16.36
CA ASP A 60 -4.84 3.15 16.85
C ASP A 60 -3.70 4.17 16.69
N GLU A 61 -2.59 3.78 16.04
CA GLU A 61 -1.44 4.64 15.79
C GLU A 61 -1.53 5.32 14.42
N ALA A 62 -1.22 6.61 14.39
CA ALA A 62 -0.99 7.38 13.17
C ALA A 62 0.49 7.77 13.12
N ILE A 63 1.18 7.35 12.06
CA ILE A 63 2.62 7.52 11.89
C ILE A 63 2.84 8.38 10.65
N ASP A 64 3.46 9.54 10.81
CA ASP A 64 3.89 10.34 9.67
C ASP A 64 5.01 9.61 8.93
N VAL A 65 4.89 9.52 7.61
CA VAL A 65 5.84 8.83 6.74
C VAL A 65 6.23 9.68 5.55
N SER A 66 7.44 9.48 5.07
CA SER A 66 8.08 10.20 3.98
C SER A 66 8.85 9.23 3.08
N GLU A 67 9.33 9.71 1.94
CA GLU A 67 10.08 8.90 0.98
C GLU A 67 11.25 8.14 1.63
N GLY A 68 11.28 6.83 1.41
CA GLY A 68 12.26 5.91 1.98
C GLY A 68 11.83 5.23 3.28
N ASP A 69 10.79 5.73 3.96
CA ASP A 69 10.28 5.08 5.16
C ASP A 69 9.69 3.70 4.85
N THR A 70 9.87 2.78 5.80
CA THR A 70 9.38 1.41 5.72
C THR A 70 8.46 1.12 6.90
N CYS A 71 7.30 0.52 6.63
CA CYS A 71 6.31 0.15 7.64
C CYS A 71 5.94 -1.34 7.53
N PHE A 72 5.64 -1.94 8.67
CA PHE A 72 5.27 -3.35 8.84
C PHE A 72 3.96 -3.45 9.63
#